data_AF-A0A1Q7GJH7-F1
#
_entry.id   AF-A0A1Q7GJH7-F1
#
_cell.length_a   1.000
_cell.length_b   1.000
_cell.length_c   1.000
_cell.angle_alpha   90.00
_cell.angle_beta   90.00
_cell.angle_gamma   90.00
#
_symmetry.space_group_name_H-M   'P 1'
#
loop_
_entity.id
_entity.type
_entity.pdbx_description
1 polymer ?
#
loop_
_entity_poly.entity_id
_entity_poly.type
_entity_poly.pdbx_seq_one_letter_code
_entity_poly.pdbx_strand_id
1 'polypeptide(L)'
;MGRLAIDTPLAEPLECGPDGSPAEGAVYGRRSNATEPTDARPGGQSPYGVEDLLGNLREWTSTMLRPYPYRDDDGREAFTGEGMGGRSRRADAEPQAERARDEPVSVVVRGASHDDPAGELSVTRRRSYDCRGAAAGHHHVGFRCATSEDLGGR
;
A
#
# COMPACT_ATOMS: atom_id res chain seq x y z
N MET A 1 -33.20 -0.11 18.38
CA MET A 1 -33.68 0.30 17.06
C MET A 1 -33.04 1.66 16.78
N GLY A 2 -32.20 1.76 15.74
CA GLY A 2 -31.40 2.95 15.45
C GLY A 2 -29.97 2.57 15.06
N ARG A 3 -29.77 2.19 13.80
CA ARG A 3 -28.44 2.05 13.19
C ARG A 3 -27.97 3.47 12.83
N LEU A 4 -26.88 3.91 13.43
CA LEU A 4 -26.18 5.13 13.04
C LEU A 4 -25.59 4.90 11.64
N ALA A 5 -26.16 5.55 10.63
CA ALA A 5 -25.61 5.59 9.29
C ALA A 5 -24.30 6.38 9.33
N ILE A 6 -23.20 5.75 8.91
CA ILE A 6 -21.96 6.45 8.64
C ILE A 6 -22.12 7.04 7.24
N ASP A 7 -22.82 8.17 7.15
CA ASP A 7 -22.83 9.05 5.97
C ASP A 7 -21.56 9.91 5.97
N THR A 8 -20.39 9.28 6.03
CA THR A 8 -19.14 9.97 5.71
C THR A 8 -19.04 10.01 4.20
N PRO A 9 -19.02 11.21 3.56
CA PRO A 9 -18.88 11.28 2.12
C PRO A 9 -17.57 10.59 1.72
N LEU A 10 -17.66 9.76 0.68
CA LEU A 10 -16.51 9.22 -0.04
C LEU A 10 -15.55 10.37 -0.30
N ALA A 11 -14.31 10.26 0.18
CA ALA A 11 -13.29 11.27 -0.09
C ALA A 11 -13.27 11.54 -1.61
N GLU A 12 -13.57 12.79 -1.98
CA GLU A 12 -13.46 13.29 -3.35
C GLU A 12 -12.09 12.88 -3.91
N PRO A 13 -12.00 12.49 -5.20
CA PRO A 13 -10.71 12.27 -5.84
C PRO A 13 -9.88 13.54 -5.63
N LEU A 14 -8.62 13.39 -5.17
CA LEU A 14 -7.69 14.51 -4.95
C LEU A 14 -7.86 15.54 -6.08
N GLU A 15 -8.49 16.67 -5.77
CA GLU A 15 -8.72 17.71 -6.76
C GLU A 15 -7.37 18.26 -7.16
N CYS A 16 -7.15 18.30 -8.47
CA CYS A 16 -6.01 18.95 -9.06
C CYS A 16 -6.02 20.42 -8.65
N GLY A 17 -4.85 20.96 -8.25
CA GLY A 17 -4.68 22.39 -8.03
C GLY A 17 -5.16 23.22 -9.24
N PRO A 18 -5.39 24.53 -9.06
CA PRO A 18 -6.10 25.40 -10.00
C PRO A 18 -5.46 25.53 -11.41
N ASP A 19 -4.31 24.92 -11.66
CA ASP A 19 -3.57 24.91 -12.93
C ASP A 19 -3.46 23.52 -13.59
N GLY A 20 -4.11 22.47 -13.06
CA GLY A 20 -4.35 21.24 -13.81
C GLY A 20 -3.11 20.40 -14.13
N SER A 21 -1.94 20.72 -13.55
CA SER A 21 -0.70 20.03 -13.88
C SER A 21 -0.36 18.97 -12.83
N PRO A 22 -0.47 17.66 -13.14
CA PRO A 22 -0.13 16.58 -12.20
C PRO A 22 1.34 16.58 -11.75
N ALA A 23 2.20 17.43 -12.33
CA ALA A 23 3.64 17.44 -12.16
C ALA A 23 4.15 18.15 -10.89
N GLU A 24 3.35 18.99 -10.22
CA GLU A 24 3.85 19.74 -9.04
C GLU A 24 3.75 18.94 -7.73
N GLY A 25 2.79 18.03 -7.59
CA GLY A 25 2.54 17.30 -6.35
C GLY A 25 3.14 15.90 -6.24
N ALA A 26 3.76 15.36 -7.31
CA ALA A 26 4.23 13.98 -7.31
C ALA A 26 5.46 13.78 -8.20
N VAL A 27 6.29 12.79 -7.85
CA VAL A 27 7.44 12.36 -8.65
C VAL A 27 7.07 11.11 -9.45
N TYR A 28 6.97 11.23 -10.78
CA TYR A 28 6.59 10.13 -11.69
C TYR A 28 7.14 10.37 -13.11
N GLY A 29 7.06 9.35 -13.97
CA GLY A 29 7.46 9.42 -15.38
C GLY A 29 8.97 9.60 -15.62
N ARG A 30 9.79 9.32 -14.62
CA ARG A 30 11.25 9.49 -14.62
C ARG A 30 11.97 8.18 -14.93
N ARG A 31 13.27 8.29 -15.18
CA ARG A 31 14.14 7.11 -15.31
C ARG A 31 14.27 6.35 -13.99
N SER A 32 14.74 5.11 -14.06
CA SER A 32 15.07 4.30 -12.88
C SER A 32 16.01 5.03 -11.90
N ASN A 33 15.78 4.89 -10.59
CA ASN A 33 16.53 5.53 -9.49
C ASN A 33 16.52 7.07 -9.50
N ALA A 34 15.45 7.69 -10.00
CA ALA A 34 15.29 9.15 -10.02
C ALA A 34 14.31 9.62 -8.93
N THR A 35 14.54 9.19 -7.69
CA THR A 35 13.81 9.64 -6.50
C THR A 35 14.15 11.08 -6.13
N GLU A 36 13.30 11.71 -5.32
CA GLU A 36 13.56 13.01 -4.70
C GLU A 36 13.50 12.89 -3.16
N PRO A 37 14.05 13.87 -2.42
CA PRO A 37 13.76 14.03 -1.00
C PRO A 37 12.25 14.12 -0.75
N THR A 38 11.77 13.57 0.37
CA THR A 38 10.34 13.44 0.67
C THR A 38 9.61 14.77 0.81
N ASP A 39 10.34 15.84 1.15
CA ASP A 39 9.84 17.21 1.32
C ASP A 39 9.95 18.07 0.05
N ALA A 40 10.39 17.50 -1.08
CA ALA A 40 10.60 18.24 -2.32
C ALA A 40 9.29 18.63 -3.03
N ARG A 41 8.15 18.04 -2.63
CA ARG A 41 6.82 18.22 -3.27
C ARG A 41 5.74 18.61 -2.25
N PRO A 42 5.84 19.77 -1.58
CA PRO A 42 4.89 20.17 -0.55
C PRO A 42 3.45 20.33 -1.07
N GLY A 43 3.25 20.60 -2.37
CA GLY A 43 1.92 20.64 -2.99
C GLY A 43 1.25 19.28 -3.13
N GLY A 44 1.98 18.17 -2.92
CA GLY A 44 1.49 16.80 -2.95
C GLY A 44 0.98 16.27 -1.61
N GLN A 45 1.02 17.11 -0.57
CA GLN A 45 0.67 16.71 0.78
C GLN A 45 -0.82 16.33 0.88
N SER A 46 -1.11 15.19 1.49
CA SER A 46 -2.48 14.77 1.76
C SER A 46 -3.17 15.65 2.81
N PRO A 47 -4.50 15.59 2.97
CA PRO A 47 -5.21 16.31 4.03
C PRO A 47 -4.73 16.05 5.46
N TYR A 48 -3.96 14.97 5.67
CA TYR A 48 -3.39 14.58 6.96
C TYR A 48 -1.92 15.00 7.13
N GLY A 49 -1.37 15.82 6.22
CA GLY A 49 0.03 16.23 6.29
C GLY A 49 1.02 15.22 5.71
N VAL A 50 0.52 14.14 5.08
CA VAL A 50 1.37 13.05 4.59
C VAL A 50 1.85 13.31 3.16
N GLU A 51 3.16 13.34 2.97
CA GLU A 51 3.84 13.59 1.68
C GLU A 51 4.16 12.28 0.93
N ASP A 52 4.34 12.40 -0.38
CA ASP A 52 4.73 11.30 -1.29
C ASP A 52 3.84 10.04 -1.22
N LEU A 53 2.53 10.19 -0.96
CA LEU A 53 1.60 9.06 -1.09
C LEU A 53 1.43 8.59 -2.54
N LEU A 54 1.66 9.50 -3.50
CA LEU A 54 1.68 9.22 -4.93
C LEU A 54 3.02 9.65 -5.53
N GLY A 55 3.73 8.71 -6.15
CA GLY A 55 5.03 8.99 -6.73
C GLY A 55 6.19 8.77 -5.76
N ASN A 56 7.39 9.11 -6.21
CA ASN A 56 8.67 8.85 -5.57
C ASN A 56 8.96 7.34 -5.44
N LEU A 57 8.34 6.64 -4.50
CA LEU A 57 8.42 5.20 -4.37
C LEU A 57 7.03 4.62 -4.13
N ARG A 58 6.77 3.43 -4.70
CA ARG A 58 5.66 2.61 -4.22
C ARG A 58 5.99 2.13 -2.82
N GLU A 59 5.00 1.78 -2.03
CA GLU A 59 5.24 1.44 -0.63
C GLU A 59 4.62 0.12 -0.23
N TRP A 60 5.42 -0.70 0.45
CA TRP A 60 4.97 -1.94 1.07
C TRP A 60 3.87 -1.67 2.10
N THR A 61 2.88 -2.56 2.09
CA THR A 61 1.90 -2.69 3.17
C THR A 61 2.06 -4.06 3.82
N SER A 62 1.55 -4.23 5.05
CA SER A 62 1.45 -5.55 5.68
C SER A 62 0.33 -6.42 5.09
N THR A 63 -0.52 -5.87 4.22
CA THR A 63 -1.72 -6.52 3.72
C THR A 63 -1.42 -7.51 2.59
N MET A 64 -1.94 -8.73 2.71
CA MET A 64 -1.92 -9.72 1.63
C MET A 64 -2.97 -9.39 0.55
N LEU A 65 -2.63 -9.62 -0.72
CA LEU A 65 -3.54 -9.39 -1.84
C LEU A 65 -4.70 -10.40 -1.79
N ARG A 66 -5.90 -9.85 -1.59
CA ARG A 66 -7.19 -10.55 -1.72
C ARG A 66 -8.16 -9.73 -2.59
N PRO A 67 -9.07 -10.38 -3.33
CA PRO A 67 -10.15 -9.71 -4.06
C PRO A 67 -11.01 -8.84 -3.14
N TYR A 68 -11.67 -7.85 -3.74
CA TYR A 68 -12.73 -7.08 -3.06
C TYR A 68 -14.03 -7.91 -3.02
N PRO A 69 -14.94 -7.65 -2.05
CA PRO A 69 -14.91 -6.57 -1.06
C PRO A 69 -13.86 -6.77 0.05
N TYR A 70 -13.51 -5.68 0.74
CA TYR A 70 -12.61 -5.73 1.90
C TYR A 70 -13.30 -6.47 3.04
N ARG A 71 -12.55 -7.37 3.69
CA ARG A 71 -12.95 -8.07 4.90
C ARG A 71 -11.75 -8.09 5.83
N ASP A 72 -11.93 -7.68 7.07
CA ASP A 72 -10.91 -7.73 8.11
C ASP A 72 -10.68 -9.16 8.62
N ASP A 73 -11.70 -10.01 8.52
CA ASP A 73 -11.73 -11.41 8.97
C ASP A 73 -11.18 -12.44 7.96
N ASP A 74 -10.77 -12.04 6.74
CA ASP A 74 -10.33 -12.98 5.70
C ASP A 74 -8.85 -13.35 5.74
N GLY A 75 -8.18 -12.92 6.81
CA GLY A 75 -6.77 -13.16 7.08
C GLY A 75 -5.82 -12.27 6.29
N ARG A 76 -6.28 -11.30 5.48
CA ARG A 76 -5.38 -10.40 4.73
C ARG A 76 -4.44 -9.56 5.60
N GLU A 77 -4.83 -9.30 6.85
CA GLU A 77 -4.03 -8.55 7.83
C GLU A 77 -3.30 -9.46 8.83
N ALA A 78 -3.14 -10.75 8.53
CA ALA A 78 -2.40 -11.68 9.38
C ALA A 78 -0.91 -11.28 9.45
N PHE A 79 -0.56 -10.47 10.44
CA PHE A 79 0.80 -10.08 10.75
C PHE A 79 1.54 -11.28 11.35
N THR A 80 2.44 -11.92 10.59
CA THR A 80 3.16 -13.10 11.09
C THR A 80 4.36 -12.77 11.98
N GLY A 81 4.78 -11.50 12.11
CA GLY A 81 5.89 -11.05 12.98
C GLY A 81 7.28 -11.59 12.64
N GLU A 82 7.35 -12.72 11.95
CA GLU A 82 8.50 -13.21 11.23
C GLU A 82 8.44 -12.55 9.85
N GLY A 83 9.51 -11.87 9.44
CA GLY A 83 9.61 -11.30 8.09
C GLY A 83 9.23 -12.33 7.02
N MET A 84 9.00 -11.86 5.78
CA MET A 84 8.54 -12.63 4.60
C MET A 84 9.47 -13.79 4.14
N GLY A 85 10.28 -14.35 5.03
CA GLY A 85 11.06 -15.59 4.90
C GLY A 85 11.05 -16.50 6.15
N GLY A 86 10.13 -16.30 7.11
CA GLY A 86 10.00 -17.13 8.31
C GLY A 86 9.57 -18.57 7.99
N ARG A 87 10.48 -19.53 8.15
CA ARG A 87 10.14 -20.96 8.16
C ARG A 87 9.34 -21.25 9.43
N SER A 88 8.02 -21.08 9.38
CA SER A 88 7.13 -21.41 10.49
C SER A 88 7.35 -22.86 10.94
N ARG A 89 7.75 -23.04 12.19
CA ARG A 89 7.84 -24.36 12.83
C ARG A 89 6.42 -24.88 13.02
N ARG A 90 6.17 -26.09 12.52
CA ARG A 90 4.90 -26.82 12.62
C ARG A 90 4.44 -26.90 14.09
N ALA A 91 3.21 -26.50 14.36
CA ALA A 91 2.36 -27.10 15.37
C ALA A 91 0.91 -27.00 14.89
N ASP A 92 0.33 -28.15 14.58
CA ASP A 92 -1.09 -28.48 14.64
C ASP A 92 -2.07 -27.58 13.85
N ALA A 93 -2.21 -27.84 12.54
CA ALA A 93 -3.31 -27.28 11.74
C ALA A 93 -3.94 -28.33 10.81
N GLU A 94 -5.28 -28.34 10.81
CA GLU A 94 -6.22 -29.26 10.18
C GLU A 94 -5.97 -29.61 8.68
N PRO A 95 -6.44 -30.80 8.21
CA PRO A 95 -6.01 -31.40 6.93
C PRO A 95 -6.52 -30.68 5.67
N GLN A 96 -7.47 -29.74 5.78
CA GLN A 96 -8.01 -29.01 4.62
C GLN A 96 -7.09 -27.87 4.15
N ALA A 97 -6.07 -27.50 4.93
CA ALA A 97 -5.14 -26.41 4.64
C ALA A 97 -3.92 -26.81 3.77
N GLU A 98 -3.81 -28.06 3.33
CA GLU A 98 -2.60 -28.56 2.63
C GLU A 98 -2.60 -28.26 1.12
N ARG A 99 -3.78 -28.13 0.49
CA ARG A 99 -3.89 -27.82 -0.96
C ARG A 99 -3.65 -26.36 -1.32
N ALA A 100 -3.60 -25.45 -0.34
CA ALA A 100 -3.37 -24.01 -0.57
C ALA A 100 -1.93 -23.55 -0.30
N ARG A 101 -1.02 -24.47 0.08
CA ARG A 101 0.34 -24.15 0.55
C ARG A 101 1.33 -23.74 -0.53
N ASP A 102 0.93 -23.81 -1.80
CA ASP A 102 1.80 -23.56 -2.95
C ASP A 102 1.36 -22.35 -3.79
N GLU A 103 0.25 -21.70 -3.43
CA GLU A 103 -0.10 -20.42 -4.04
C GLU A 103 0.79 -19.33 -3.47
N PRO A 104 1.53 -18.58 -4.30
CA PRO A 104 2.41 -17.53 -3.83
C PRO A 104 1.60 -16.44 -3.16
N VAL A 105 1.70 -16.38 -1.83
CA VAL A 105 1.16 -15.27 -1.04
C VAL A 105 1.78 -13.98 -1.57
N SER A 106 0.92 -13.07 -2.04
CA SER A 106 1.35 -11.81 -2.62
C SER A 106 1.04 -10.66 -1.67
N VAL A 107 1.97 -9.74 -1.51
CA VAL A 107 1.88 -8.59 -0.60
C VAL A 107 1.59 -7.34 -1.40
N VAL A 108 0.66 -6.52 -0.89
CA VAL A 108 0.23 -5.31 -1.58
C VAL A 108 1.28 -4.20 -1.44
N VAL A 109 1.52 -3.50 -2.55
CA VAL A 109 2.14 -2.17 -2.56
C VAL A 109 1.14 -1.11 -3.01
N ARG A 110 1.30 0.10 -2.48
CA ARG A 110 0.43 1.26 -2.74
C ARG A 110 1.23 2.42 -3.31
N GLY A 111 0.50 3.44 -3.77
CA GLY A 111 1.06 4.61 -4.42
C GLY A 111 1.54 4.35 -5.84
N ALA A 112 2.52 5.13 -6.24
CA ALA A 112 3.21 5.03 -7.53
C ALA A 112 4.69 5.33 -7.31
N SER A 113 5.54 4.87 -8.19
CA SER A 113 6.99 5.13 -8.15
C SER A 113 7.36 6.27 -9.11
N HIS A 114 8.55 6.84 -8.93
CA HIS A 114 9.17 7.79 -9.84
C HIS A 114 9.16 7.34 -11.31
N ASP A 115 9.15 6.04 -11.60
CA ASP A 115 9.17 5.46 -12.95
C ASP A 115 7.78 5.04 -13.47
N ASP A 116 6.72 5.22 -12.68
CA ASP A 116 5.36 5.02 -13.17
C ASP A 116 4.94 6.15 -14.12
N PRO A 117 4.24 5.85 -15.22
CA PRO A 117 3.65 6.89 -16.05
C PRO A 117 2.49 7.57 -15.33
N ALA A 118 2.16 8.80 -15.75
CA ALA A 118 1.08 9.60 -15.13
C ALA A 118 -0.26 8.85 -15.03
N GLY A 119 -0.59 8.04 -16.04
CA GLY A 119 -1.83 7.26 -16.07
C GLY A 119 -1.91 6.12 -15.04
N GLU A 120 -0.81 5.82 -14.34
CA GLU A 120 -0.80 4.83 -13.26
C GLU A 120 -0.85 5.46 -11.86
N LEU A 121 -0.84 6.80 -11.76
CA LEU A 121 -1.05 7.53 -10.51
C LEU A 121 -2.49 7.32 -10.04
N SER A 122 -2.65 6.57 -8.95
CA SER A 122 -3.97 6.32 -8.38
C SER A 122 -3.86 5.96 -6.90
N VAL A 123 -4.63 6.68 -6.07
CA VAL A 123 -4.75 6.39 -4.64
C VAL A 123 -5.42 5.04 -4.36
N THR A 124 -6.19 4.48 -5.30
CA THR A 124 -6.90 3.20 -5.11
C THR A 124 -6.17 2.00 -5.73
N ARG A 125 -5.14 2.22 -6.55
CA ARG A 125 -4.44 1.14 -7.23
C ARG A 125 -3.66 0.27 -6.25
N ARG A 126 -3.85 -1.05 -6.39
CA ARG A 126 -3.14 -2.08 -5.63
C ARG A 126 -2.28 -2.85 -6.61
N ARG A 127 -0.96 -2.79 -6.43
CA ARG A 127 -0.05 -3.75 -7.05
C ARG A 127 0.34 -4.77 -6.00
N SER A 128 0.92 -5.88 -6.42
CA SER A 128 1.45 -6.86 -5.48
C SER A 128 2.66 -7.58 -6.05
N TYR A 129 3.47 -8.11 -5.14
CA TYR A 129 4.57 -9.02 -5.45
C TYR A 129 4.39 -10.27 -4.62
N ASP A 130 4.78 -11.42 -5.16
CA ASP A 130 4.87 -12.63 -4.33
C ASP A 130 5.87 -12.41 -3.17
N CYS A 131 5.72 -13.18 -2.10
CA CYS A 131 6.53 -13.03 -0.90
C CYS A 131 8.05 -13.17 -1.14
N ARG A 132 8.47 -13.91 -2.17
CA ARG A 132 9.88 -14.05 -2.53
C ARG A 132 10.38 -12.79 -3.24
N GLY A 133 9.60 -12.25 -4.17
CA GLY A 133 9.85 -10.98 -4.84
C GLY A 133 9.90 -9.82 -3.86
N ALA A 134 8.99 -9.81 -2.88
CA ALA A 134 9.00 -8.81 -1.81
C ALA A 134 10.30 -8.84 -0.98
N ALA A 135 10.85 -10.03 -0.72
CA ALA A 135 12.11 -10.19 0.00
C ALA A 135 13.36 -9.84 -0.83
N ALA A 136 13.27 -9.82 -2.16
CA ALA A 136 14.41 -9.55 -3.05
C ALA A 136 14.79 -8.07 -3.14
N GLY A 137 13.93 -7.17 -2.65
CA GLY A 137 14.12 -5.72 -2.75
C GLY A 137 13.84 -5.19 -4.16
N HIS A 138 13.28 -3.97 -4.22
CA HIS A 138 12.97 -3.29 -5.46
C HIS A 138 13.40 -1.83 -5.38
N HIS A 139 14.10 -1.35 -6.40
CA HIS A 139 14.59 0.03 -6.46
C HIS A 139 13.49 1.09 -6.51
N HIS A 140 12.28 0.66 -6.87
CA HIS A 140 11.07 1.48 -7.01
C HIS A 140 10.04 1.22 -5.89
N VAL A 141 10.41 0.45 -4.84
CA VAL A 141 9.54 0.18 -3.69
C VAL A 141 10.25 0.44 -2.37
N GLY A 142 9.73 1.38 -1.59
CA GLY A 142 10.11 1.66 -0.22
C GLY A 142 9.06 1.20 0.79
N PHE A 143 9.08 1.80 1.98
CA PHE A 143 8.06 1.59 3.00
C PHE A 143 7.94 2.83 3.88
N ARG A 144 6.78 3.00 4.49
CA ARG A 144 6.60 3.90 5.63
C ARG A 144 6.03 3.12 6.80
N CYS A 145 6.45 3.49 7.99
CA CYS A 145 5.94 2.89 9.22
C CYS A 145 4.60 3.50 9.58
N ALA A 146 3.74 2.70 10.21
CA ALA A 146 2.55 3.15 10.90
C ALA A 146 2.53 2.52 12.29
N THR A 147 2.02 3.26 13.26
CA THR A 147 1.85 2.78 14.64
C THR A 147 0.37 2.61 14.96
N SER A 148 0.05 1.93 16.06
CA SER A 148 -1.33 1.77 16.52
C SER A 148 -2.02 3.11 16.84
N GLU A 149 -1.25 4.13 17.20
CA GLU A 149 -1.76 5.48 17.48
C GLU A 149 -2.22 6.17 16.19
N ASP A 150 -1.51 5.94 15.09
CA ASP A 150 -1.85 6.48 13.75
C ASP A 150 -3.13 5.85 13.17
N LEU A 151 -3.57 4.71 13.71
CA LEU A 151 -4.75 3.96 13.27
C LEU A 151 -5.99 4.23 14.15
N GLY A 152 -5.91 5.17 15.10
CA GLY A 152 -7.03 5.53 15.97
C GLY A 152 -7.26 4.58 17.16
N GLY A 153 -6.21 3.88 17.61
CA GLY A 153 -6.26 3.06 18.82
C GLY A 153 -6.47 3.91 20.08
N ARG A 154 -7.48 3.54 20.89
CA ARG A 154 -7.65 4.00 22.27
C ARG A 154 -6.61 3.40 23.21
#